data_AF-A0A3N0AFF8-F1
#
_entry.id   AF-A0A3N0AFF8-F1
#
_cell.length_a   1.000
_cell.length_b   1.000
_cell.length_c   1.000
_cell.angle_alpha   90.00
_cell.angle_beta   90.00
_cell.angle_gamma   90.00
#
_symmetry.space_group_name_H-M   'P 1'
#
loop_
_entity.id
_entity.type
_entity.pdbx_description
1 polymer ?
#
loop_
_entity_poly.entity_id
_entity_poly.type
_entity_poly.pdbx_seq_one_letter_code
_entity_poly.pdbx_strand_id
1 'polypeptide(L)'
;MPDSARRPLVSILGDSISTFEGCNPDGFDVFYEGERRRMTGVERVCDTWWRLVVDAIGGDILVNGSFSGSMVEGAGFPAASSVRRVAALSRDGMDPDIVIAFIGINDYGWGGPANQAAGRGRAVPDAAPACEERTARFAADDAAAAFGTAYGIMLGRVRAAYPDAQVWCCTLCPGRLADAQETTFIRRLRGVDVRAYDDAIRLQASDHGCRVIDLASFGLDYEAVDGTHPTARGMRQLASMAVRSMARQGMPVNATCASELDAAFEGDDMHTKDACDRDDCLDCPFARATGNTWSLVCEKDL
;
A
#
# COMPACT_ATOMS: atom_id res chain seq x y z
N MET A 1 17.77 34.95 13.60
CA MET A 1 16.61 34.05 13.67
C MET A 1 16.97 32.84 12.83
N PRO A 2 16.85 31.60 13.31
CA PRO A 2 17.05 30.47 12.42
C PRO A 2 15.97 30.54 11.34
N ASP A 3 16.42 30.53 10.10
CA ASP A 3 15.59 30.55 8.90
C ASP A 3 14.55 29.41 9.02
N SER A 4 13.28 29.74 9.19
CA SER A 4 12.22 28.74 9.33
C SER A 4 11.96 28.13 7.95
N ALA A 5 12.80 27.18 7.56
CA ALA A 5 12.60 26.42 6.33
C ALA A 5 11.15 25.90 6.31
N ARG A 6 10.45 26.17 5.21
CA ARG A 6 9.07 25.72 5.00
C ARG A 6 9.01 24.20 5.22
N ARG A 7 7.96 23.73 5.92
CA ARG A 7 7.71 22.29 6.10
C ARG A 7 7.50 21.63 4.73
N PRO A 8 8.08 20.45 4.47
CA PRO A 8 7.91 19.77 3.19
C PRO A 8 6.46 19.37 2.98
N LEU A 9 5.94 19.62 1.78
CA LEU A 9 4.63 19.21 1.33
C LEU A 9 4.68 17.76 0.85
N VAL A 10 3.83 16.91 1.42
CA VAL A 10 3.83 15.47 1.18
C VAL A 10 2.52 15.06 0.53
N SER A 11 2.62 14.38 -0.61
CA SER A 11 1.47 13.72 -1.24
C SER A 11 1.58 12.21 -1.15
N ILE A 12 0.45 11.54 -0.96
CA ILE A 12 0.36 10.08 -0.85
C ILE A 12 -0.26 9.53 -2.14
N LEU A 13 0.42 8.58 -2.78
CA LEU A 13 -0.12 7.81 -3.90
C LEU A 13 -0.36 6.37 -3.44
N GLY A 14 -1.60 6.05 -3.07
CA GLY A 14 -1.89 4.74 -2.48
C GLY A 14 -3.19 4.09 -2.92
N ASP A 15 -3.48 2.97 -2.28
CA ASP A 15 -4.74 2.25 -2.40
C ASP A 15 -5.59 2.39 -1.12
N SER A 16 -6.46 1.42 -0.84
CA SER A 16 -7.36 1.42 0.32
C SER A 16 -6.64 1.58 1.65
N ILE A 17 -5.43 1.02 1.81
CA ILE A 17 -4.63 1.10 3.05
C ILE A 17 -4.34 2.56 3.43
N SER A 18 -4.33 3.45 2.44
CA SER A 18 -3.91 4.84 2.57
C SER A 18 -5.07 5.84 2.49
N THR A 19 -6.33 5.38 2.42
CA THR A 19 -7.50 6.28 2.35
C THR A 19 -7.99 6.72 3.73
N PHE A 20 -8.69 7.85 3.81
CA PHE A 20 -9.48 8.22 4.98
C PHE A 20 -10.54 9.25 4.59
N GLU A 21 -11.75 9.09 5.11
CA GLU A 21 -12.89 9.96 4.82
C GLU A 21 -12.55 11.46 4.99
N GLY A 22 -12.83 12.25 3.96
CA GLY A 22 -12.55 13.70 3.95
C GLY A 22 -11.09 14.09 3.66
N CYS A 23 -10.20 13.13 3.36
CA CYS A 23 -8.78 13.40 3.06
C CYS A 23 -8.39 13.17 1.59
N ASN A 24 -9.22 12.46 0.83
CA ASN A 24 -8.96 12.09 -0.56
C ASN A 24 -9.65 13.07 -1.55
N PRO A 25 -9.17 13.18 -2.81
CA PRO A 25 -9.83 13.99 -3.83
C PRO A 25 -11.29 13.56 -4.08
N ASP A 26 -12.13 14.50 -4.53
CA ASP A 26 -13.52 14.21 -4.84
C ASP A 26 -13.66 13.10 -5.89
N GLY A 27 -14.56 12.15 -5.61
CA GLY A 27 -14.81 10.99 -6.46
C GLY A 27 -13.76 9.88 -6.36
N PHE A 28 -12.83 9.94 -5.41
CA PHE A 28 -11.93 8.84 -5.10
C PHE A 28 -12.58 7.94 -4.05
N ASP A 29 -12.60 6.63 -4.32
CA ASP A 29 -13.20 5.67 -3.39
C ASP A 29 -12.37 5.58 -2.11
N VAL A 30 -13.07 5.56 -0.97
CA VAL A 30 -12.47 5.51 0.37
C VAL A 30 -12.79 4.15 1.02
N PHE A 31 -11.83 3.61 1.77
CA PHE A 31 -12.04 2.44 2.63
C PHE A 31 -12.37 2.85 4.07
N TYR A 32 -11.58 3.74 4.68
CA TYR A 32 -11.78 4.19 6.06
C TYR A 32 -12.88 5.26 6.15
N GLU A 33 -14.13 4.82 6.04
CA GLU A 33 -15.35 5.61 6.15
C GLU A 33 -16.44 4.84 6.93
N GLY A 34 -17.37 5.56 7.56
CA GLY A 34 -18.52 4.95 8.25
C GLY A 34 -18.16 3.84 9.24
N GLU A 35 -18.78 2.67 9.09
CA GLU A 35 -18.58 1.51 9.98
C GLU A 35 -17.17 0.93 9.92
N ARG A 36 -16.46 1.06 8.80
CA ARG A 36 -15.10 0.52 8.64
C ARG A 36 -14.10 1.21 9.57
N ARG A 37 -14.31 2.48 9.90
CA ARG A 37 -13.50 3.21 10.90
C ARG A 37 -13.64 2.57 12.29
N ARG A 38 -14.87 2.25 12.70
CA ARG A 38 -15.15 1.57 13.98
C ARG A 38 -14.60 0.15 13.99
N MET A 39 -14.81 -0.61 12.91
CA MET A 39 -14.34 -1.98 12.78
C MET A 39 -12.82 -2.11 12.86
N THR A 40 -12.08 -1.15 12.29
CA THR A 40 -10.61 -1.13 12.31
C THR A 40 -10.02 -0.41 13.52
N GLY A 41 -10.84 0.33 14.28
CA GLY A 41 -10.39 1.24 15.32
C GLY A 41 -9.68 2.50 14.79
N VAL A 42 -9.56 2.68 13.47
CA VAL A 42 -8.97 3.88 12.86
C VAL A 42 -10.05 4.98 12.82
N GLU A 43 -10.17 5.71 13.92
CA GLU A 43 -11.26 6.66 14.11
C GLU A 43 -10.93 8.08 13.65
N ARG A 44 -9.67 8.47 13.54
CA ARG A 44 -9.27 9.84 13.18
C ARG A 44 -8.14 9.82 12.17
N VAL A 45 -7.99 10.94 11.46
CA VAL A 45 -6.92 11.14 10.48
C VAL A 45 -5.54 10.93 11.10
N CYS A 46 -5.33 11.37 12.34
CA CYS A 46 -4.07 11.19 13.07
C CYS A 46 -3.78 9.75 13.49
N ASP A 47 -4.72 8.83 13.30
CA ASP A 47 -4.50 7.41 13.54
C ASP A 47 -3.96 6.69 12.29
N THR A 48 -3.94 7.36 11.12
CA THR A 48 -3.50 6.76 9.85
C THR A 48 -1.97 6.73 9.71
N TRP A 49 -1.44 5.67 9.09
CA TRP A 49 0.01 5.47 8.94
C TRP A 49 0.67 6.67 8.24
N TRP A 50 0.05 7.19 7.18
CA TRP A 50 0.61 8.27 6.37
C TRP A 50 0.64 9.58 7.15
N ARG A 51 -0.36 9.84 7.99
CA ARG A 51 -0.35 11.04 8.82
C ARG A 51 0.74 10.96 9.88
N LEU A 52 0.88 9.80 10.52
CA LEU A 52 1.92 9.52 11.51
C LEU A 52 3.33 9.68 10.90
N VAL A 53 3.56 9.16 9.69
CA VAL A 53 4.83 9.32 8.97
C VAL A 53 5.11 10.78 8.64
N VAL A 54 4.12 11.51 8.10
CA VAL A 54 4.29 12.92 7.72
C VAL A 54 4.55 13.81 8.92
N ASP A 55 3.85 13.60 10.03
CA ASP A 55 4.13 14.31 11.28
C ASP A 55 5.53 13.98 11.81
N ALA A 56 5.98 12.71 11.72
CA ALA A 56 7.31 12.29 12.17
C ALA A 56 8.47 12.92 11.37
N ILE A 57 8.30 13.16 10.07
CA ILE A 57 9.29 13.87 9.24
C ILE A 57 9.12 15.40 9.25
N GLY A 58 8.19 15.91 10.07
CA GLY A 58 7.92 17.35 10.17
C GLY A 58 7.28 17.97 8.91
N GLY A 59 6.66 17.17 8.05
CA GLY A 59 6.00 17.61 6.82
C GLY A 59 4.53 17.99 7.02
N ASP A 60 3.90 18.50 5.97
CA ASP A 60 2.46 18.76 5.90
C ASP A 60 1.85 18.02 4.71
N ILE A 61 0.64 17.48 4.88
CA ILE A 61 -0.06 16.79 3.78
C ILE A 61 -0.52 17.82 2.75
N LEU A 62 -0.10 17.63 1.50
CA LEU A 62 -0.60 18.37 0.35
C LEU A 62 -1.87 17.69 -0.19
N VAL A 63 -1.75 16.48 -0.75
CA VAL A 63 -2.88 15.66 -1.18
C VAL A 63 -2.70 14.20 -0.82
N ASN A 64 -3.74 13.57 -0.28
CA ASN A 64 -3.81 12.12 -0.20
C ASN A 64 -4.50 11.56 -1.45
N GLY A 65 -3.75 11.34 -2.52
CA GLY A 65 -4.23 10.84 -3.81
C GLY A 65 -4.50 9.33 -3.83
N SER A 66 -4.82 8.71 -2.69
CA SER A 66 -5.12 7.28 -2.57
C SER A 66 -6.54 6.92 -3.02
N PHE A 67 -6.73 5.73 -3.60
CA PHE A 67 -8.03 5.26 -4.11
C PHE A 67 -8.26 3.79 -3.73
N SER A 68 -9.35 3.50 -3.04
CA SER A 68 -9.69 2.16 -2.54
C SER A 68 -9.82 1.12 -3.67
N GLY A 69 -9.07 0.02 -3.57
CA GLY A 69 -9.06 -1.07 -4.55
C GLY A 69 -8.22 -0.82 -5.80
N SER A 70 -7.58 0.35 -5.90
CA SER A 70 -6.77 0.71 -7.06
C SER A 70 -5.55 -0.20 -7.22
N MET A 71 -5.32 -0.62 -8.46
CA MET A 71 -4.10 -1.28 -8.92
C MET A 71 -3.14 -0.26 -9.53
N VAL A 72 -1.87 -0.65 -9.68
CA VAL A 72 -0.91 0.09 -10.50
C VAL A 72 -1.16 -0.14 -11.98
N GLU A 73 -1.35 -1.41 -12.35
CA GLU A 73 -1.76 -1.84 -13.67
C GLU A 73 -3.20 -1.43 -13.99
N GLY A 74 -3.48 -1.18 -15.27
CA GLY A 74 -4.84 -0.94 -15.75
C GLY A 74 -4.95 0.12 -16.85
N ALA A 75 -6.02 0.03 -17.62
CA ALA A 75 -6.30 0.96 -18.71
C ALA A 75 -6.97 2.25 -18.19
N GLY A 76 -6.17 3.19 -17.69
CA GLY A 76 -6.66 4.51 -17.27
C GLY A 76 -7.12 4.57 -15.82
N PHE A 77 -7.93 5.58 -15.48
CA PHE A 77 -8.40 5.80 -14.11
C PHE A 77 -9.32 4.64 -13.66
N PRO A 78 -9.17 4.11 -12.43
CA PRO A 78 -8.38 4.65 -11.32
C PRO A 78 -6.98 4.01 -11.14
N ALA A 79 -6.42 3.34 -12.14
CA ALA A 79 -5.08 2.75 -12.04
C ALA A 79 -4.03 3.82 -11.68
N ALA A 80 -3.13 3.51 -10.74
CA ALA A 80 -2.15 4.46 -10.20
C ALA A 80 -1.20 4.98 -11.27
N SER A 81 -0.89 4.15 -12.27
CA SER A 81 -0.09 4.57 -13.40
C SER A 81 -0.77 5.64 -14.25
N SER A 82 -2.10 5.81 -14.20
CA SER A 82 -2.84 6.75 -15.06
C SER A 82 -2.44 8.23 -14.85
N VAL A 83 -2.53 9.02 -15.92
CA VAL A 83 -2.25 10.46 -15.88
C VAL A 83 -3.12 11.17 -14.84
N ARG A 84 -4.40 10.79 -14.73
CA ARG A 84 -5.34 11.37 -13.76
C ARG A 84 -4.92 11.10 -12.30
N ARG A 85 -4.37 9.91 -12.01
CA ARG A 85 -3.89 9.59 -10.65
C ARG A 85 -2.63 10.37 -10.28
N VAL A 86 -1.71 10.55 -11.23
CA VAL A 86 -0.51 11.37 -11.01
C VAL A 86 -0.86 12.85 -10.84
N ALA A 87 -1.69 13.41 -11.71
CA ALA A 87 -2.11 14.82 -11.65
C ALA A 87 -2.86 15.18 -10.34
N ALA A 88 -3.46 14.18 -9.69
CA ALA A 88 -4.16 14.36 -8.42
C ALA A 88 -3.22 14.52 -7.21
N LEU A 89 -1.89 14.50 -7.38
CA LEU A 89 -0.93 14.67 -6.29
C LEU A 89 -0.56 16.14 -6.01
N SER A 90 -1.01 17.06 -6.85
CA SER A 90 -0.87 18.52 -6.68
C SER A 90 -2.22 19.15 -6.37
N ARG A 91 -2.23 20.30 -5.70
CA ARG A 91 -3.44 21.09 -5.43
C ARG A 91 -3.15 22.58 -5.44
N ASP A 92 -4.06 23.37 -6.00
CA ASP A 92 -4.00 24.84 -6.03
C ASP A 92 -2.68 25.39 -6.59
N GLY A 93 -2.13 24.71 -7.60
CA GLY A 93 -0.84 25.08 -8.22
C GLY A 93 0.39 24.79 -7.36
N MET A 94 0.24 24.06 -6.25
CA MET A 94 1.35 23.57 -5.43
C MET A 94 1.67 22.13 -5.79
N ASP A 95 2.97 21.86 -5.95
CA ASP A 95 3.53 20.53 -6.17
C ASP A 95 4.08 19.95 -4.86
N PRO A 96 4.11 18.61 -4.71
CA PRO A 96 4.68 17.96 -3.55
C PRO A 96 6.21 18.09 -3.54
N ASP A 97 6.80 18.32 -2.36
CA ASP A 97 8.23 18.13 -2.13
C ASP A 97 8.57 16.63 -1.96
N ILE A 98 7.60 15.84 -1.48
CA ILE A 98 7.72 14.41 -1.25
C ILE A 98 6.47 13.69 -1.76
N VAL A 99 6.65 12.61 -2.53
CA VAL A 99 5.59 11.67 -2.87
C VAL A 99 5.89 10.34 -2.19
N ILE A 100 4.96 9.84 -1.37
CA ILE A 100 5.05 8.49 -0.79
C ILE A 100 4.05 7.59 -1.51
N ALA A 101 4.56 6.60 -2.23
CA ALA A 101 3.77 5.63 -2.96
C ALA A 101 3.65 4.33 -2.16
N PHE A 102 2.44 3.99 -1.70
CA PHE A 102 2.15 2.70 -1.06
C PHE A 102 0.98 2.02 -1.78
N ILE A 103 1.32 1.29 -2.83
CA ILE A 103 0.38 0.69 -3.77
C ILE A 103 0.98 -0.56 -4.42
N GLY A 104 0.13 -1.52 -4.75
CA GLY A 104 0.50 -2.76 -5.43
C GLY A 104 -0.15 -4.01 -4.83
N ILE A 105 -0.74 -3.91 -3.64
CA ILE A 105 -1.39 -5.06 -3.00
C ILE A 105 -2.60 -5.56 -3.80
N ASN A 106 -3.29 -4.66 -4.51
CA ASN A 106 -4.38 -5.04 -5.42
C ASN A 106 -3.88 -5.77 -6.67
N ASP A 107 -2.71 -5.40 -7.20
CA ASP A 107 -2.07 -6.09 -8.31
C ASP A 107 -1.69 -7.52 -7.92
N TYR A 108 -1.14 -7.69 -6.71
CA TYR A 108 -0.90 -8.99 -6.09
C TYR A 108 -2.21 -9.77 -5.87
N GLY A 109 -3.20 -9.16 -5.22
CA GLY A 109 -4.44 -9.84 -4.82
C GLY A 109 -5.35 -10.22 -5.98
N TRP A 110 -5.37 -9.43 -7.06
CA TRP A 110 -6.06 -9.79 -8.29
C TRP A 110 -5.21 -10.62 -9.24
N GLY A 111 -3.88 -10.52 -9.19
CA GLY A 111 -2.99 -11.18 -10.14
C GLY A 111 -3.11 -10.60 -11.55
N GLY A 112 -3.39 -9.29 -11.65
CA GLY A 112 -3.47 -8.55 -12.91
C GLY A 112 -4.88 -8.02 -13.28
N PRO A 113 -4.95 -7.09 -14.25
CA PRO A 113 -6.17 -6.33 -14.58
C PRO A 113 -7.28 -7.21 -15.17
N ALA A 114 -6.95 -8.32 -15.84
CA ALA A 114 -7.94 -9.25 -16.38
C ALA A 114 -8.77 -9.92 -15.28
N ASN A 115 -8.12 -10.35 -14.19
CA ASN A 115 -8.79 -10.92 -13.03
C ASN A 115 -9.60 -9.87 -12.28
N GLN A 116 -9.08 -8.64 -12.14
CA GLN A 116 -9.83 -7.54 -11.53
C GLN A 116 -11.12 -7.24 -12.31
N ALA A 117 -11.05 -7.14 -13.64
CA ALA A 117 -12.20 -6.86 -14.49
C ALA A 117 -13.23 -8.00 -14.49
N ALA A 118 -12.77 -9.25 -14.63
CA ALA A 118 -13.65 -10.42 -14.60
C ALA A 118 -14.26 -10.63 -13.22
N GLY A 119 -13.53 -10.35 -12.15
CA GLY A 119 -13.98 -10.48 -10.77
C GLY A 119 -14.85 -9.33 -10.26
N ARG A 120 -15.16 -8.33 -11.12
CA ARG A 120 -15.90 -7.12 -10.77
C ARG A 120 -15.28 -6.39 -9.57
N GLY A 121 -13.96 -6.25 -9.59
CA GLY A 121 -13.24 -5.51 -8.57
C GLY A 121 -13.75 -4.07 -8.45
N ARG A 122 -13.68 -3.51 -7.24
CA ARG A 122 -14.26 -2.17 -6.96
C ARG A 122 -13.67 -1.08 -7.85
N ALA A 123 -12.38 -1.17 -8.18
CA ALA A 123 -11.64 -0.13 -8.89
C ALA A 123 -11.26 -0.53 -10.32
N VAL A 124 -12.12 -1.31 -11.00
CA VAL A 124 -11.93 -1.63 -12.41
C VAL A 124 -11.92 -0.33 -13.23
N PRO A 125 -10.88 -0.07 -14.03
CA PRO A 125 -10.83 1.15 -14.84
C PRO A 125 -11.98 1.27 -15.83
N ASP A 126 -12.47 2.49 -16.04
CA ASP A 126 -13.59 2.76 -16.97
C ASP A 126 -13.28 2.33 -18.41
N ALA A 127 -12.01 2.38 -18.81
CA ALA A 127 -11.55 1.95 -20.13
C ALA A 127 -11.10 0.47 -20.17
N ALA A 128 -11.38 -0.32 -19.13
CA ALA A 128 -11.16 -1.75 -19.17
C ALA A 128 -12.07 -2.40 -20.23
N PRO A 129 -11.58 -3.40 -20.98
CA PRO A 129 -12.40 -4.08 -21.97
C PRO A 129 -13.56 -4.82 -21.27
N ALA A 130 -14.72 -4.83 -21.92
CA ALA A 130 -15.85 -5.62 -21.46
C ALA A 130 -15.47 -7.11 -21.39
N CYS A 131 -15.82 -7.77 -20.29
CA CYS A 131 -15.56 -9.18 -20.08
C CYS A 131 -16.67 -9.84 -19.26
N GLU A 132 -16.83 -11.15 -19.44
CA GLU A 132 -17.74 -11.96 -18.64
C GLU A 132 -17.28 -12.01 -17.18
N GLU A 133 -18.26 -11.93 -16.27
CA GLU A 133 -18.00 -12.07 -14.84
C GLU A 133 -17.55 -13.49 -14.51
N ARG A 134 -16.40 -13.61 -13.87
CA ARG A 134 -15.83 -14.89 -13.45
C ARG A 134 -15.15 -14.73 -12.11
N THR A 135 -15.04 -15.82 -11.37
CA THR A 135 -14.20 -15.84 -10.19
C THR A 135 -12.74 -15.73 -10.61
N ALA A 136 -11.99 -14.81 -10.01
CA ALA A 136 -10.57 -14.65 -10.30
C ALA A 136 -9.80 -15.96 -10.03
N ARG A 137 -8.79 -16.24 -10.85
CA ARG A 137 -8.00 -17.48 -10.83
C ARG A 137 -6.50 -17.18 -10.74
N PHE A 138 -5.65 -18.08 -11.21
CA PHE A 138 -4.21 -17.87 -11.27
C PHE A 138 -3.87 -16.55 -11.96
N ALA A 139 -2.78 -15.92 -11.50
CA ALA A 139 -2.18 -14.82 -12.22
C ALA A 139 -1.51 -15.37 -13.49
N ALA A 140 -1.25 -14.50 -14.46
CA ALA A 140 -0.35 -14.86 -15.56
C ALA A 140 1.07 -15.11 -15.04
N ASP A 141 1.83 -15.97 -15.70
CA ASP A 141 3.22 -16.31 -15.31
C ASP A 141 4.12 -15.06 -15.22
N ASP A 142 3.80 -14.02 -15.98
CA ASP A 142 4.52 -12.75 -16.04
C ASP A 142 3.88 -11.64 -15.20
N ALA A 143 2.90 -11.94 -14.33
CA ALA A 143 2.13 -10.91 -13.61
C ALA A 143 3.00 -9.93 -12.79
N ALA A 144 4.03 -10.42 -12.08
CA ALA A 144 4.94 -9.54 -11.35
C ALA A 144 5.79 -8.65 -12.29
N ALA A 145 6.13 -9.14 -13.48
CA ALA A 145 6.88 -8.36 -14.48
C ALA A 145 5.98 -7.32 -15.18
N ALA A 146 4.72 -7.67 -15.46
CA ALA A 146 3.70 -6.75 -15.96
C ALA A 146 3.43 -5.63 -14.95
N PHE A 147 3.26 -5.99 -13.67
CA PHE A 147 3.20 -5.05 -12.55
C PHE A 147 4.43 -4.14 -12.52
N GLY A 148 5.65 -4.70 -12.58
CA GLY A 148 6.88 -3.91 -12.61
C GLY A 148 6.92 -2.92 -13.77
N THR A 149 6.48 -3.31 -14.97
CA THR A 149 6.38 -2.41 -16.12
C THR A 149 5.40 -1.25 -15.85
N ALA A 150 4.23 -1.54 -15.29
CA ALA A 150 3.24 -0.51 -14.94
C ALA A 150 3.73 0.40 -13.80
N TYR A 151 4.47 -0.14 -12.83
CA TYR A 151 5.09 0.62 -11.75
C TYR A 151 6.16 1.57 -12.30
N GLY A 152 6.97 1.12 -13.25
CA GLY A 152 7.91 2.00 -13.97
C GLY A 152 7.21 3.12 -14.72
N ILE A 153 6.12 2.83 -15.44
CA ILE A 153 5.30 3.84 -16.11
C ILE A 153 4.75 4.85 -15.10
N MET A 154 4.27 4.39 -13.94
CA MET A 154 3.78 5.24 -12.85
C MET A 154 4.89 6.17 -12.36
N LEU A 155 6.07 5.64 -12.02
CA LEU A 155 7.19 6.45 -11.54
C LEU A 155 7.70 7.42 -12.60
N GLY A 156 7.83 7.01 -13.86
CA GLY A 156 8.21 7.88 -14.96
C GLY A 156 7.24 9.07 -15.11
N ARG A 157 5.94 8.83 -14.95
CA ARG A 157 4.92 9.91 -14.96
C ARG A 157 5.03 10.81 -13.73
N VAL A 158 5.21 10.27 -12.53
CA VAL A 158 5.41 11.06 -11.31
C VAL A 158 6.66 11.93 -11.42
N ARG A 159 7.79 11.40 -11.89
CA ARG A 159 9.04 12.14 -12.08
C ARG A 159 8.93 13.21 -13.17
N ALA A 160 8.15 12.96 -14.22
CA ALA A 160 7.89 13.96 -15.26
C ALA A 160 7.00 15.10 -14.77
N ALA A 161 5.97 14.80 -13.96
CA ALA A 161 5.06 15.79 -13.41
C ALA A 161 5.69 16.60 -12.26
N TYR A 162 6.50 15.95 -11.42
CA TYR A 162 7.08 16.50 -10.20
C TYR A 162 8.60 16.23 -10.15
N PRO A 163 9.40 16.88 -11.02
CA PRO A 163 10.83 16.59 -11.16
C PRO A 163 11.64 16.86 -9.88
N ASP A 164 11.19 17.81 -9.06
CA ASP A 164 11.88 18.21 -7.83
C ASP A 164 11.44 17.40 -6.60
N ALA A 165 10.37 16.60 -6.70
CA ALA A 165 9.85 15.82 -5.59
C ALA A 165 10.74 14.61 -5.27
N GLN A 166 11.00 14.35 -3.98
CA GLN A 166 11.54 13.07 -3.53
C GLN A 166 10.45 12.01 -3.56
N VAL A 167 10.64 10.94 -4.33
CA VAL A 167 9.68 9.84 -4.41
C VAL A 167 10.14 8.67 -3.56
N TRP A 168 9.27 8.18 -2.69
CA TRP A 168 9.50 7.07 -1.77
C TRP A 168 8.49 5.95 -2.04
N CYS A 169 8.97 4.79 -2.45
CA CYS A 169 8.16 3.64 -2.79
C CYS A 169 8.15 2.64 -1.63
N CYS A 170 6.99 2.41 -1.03
CA CYS A 170 6.81 1.36 -0.03
C CYS A 170 6.76 0.00 -0.71
N THR A 171 7.56 -0.97 -0.25
CA THR A 171 7.31 -2.38 -0.58
C THR A 171 6.01 -2.82 0.07
N LEU A 172 5.44 -3.94 -0.40
CA LEU A 172 4.30 -4.56 0.25
C LEU A 172 4.73 -5.11 1.62
N CYS A 173 3.78 -5.21 2.53
CA CYS A 173 4.00 -5.70 3.88
C CYS A 173 2.88 -6.70 4.23
N PRO A 174 3.17 -7.87 4.80
CA PRO A 174 2.15 -8.81 5.23
C PRO A 174 1.27 -8.24 6.36
N GLY A 175 -0.06 -8.41 6.23
CA GLY A 175 -1.01 -8.14 7.30
C GLY A 175 -1.32 -9.41 8.09
N ARG A 176 -1.39 -9.30 9.42
CA ARG A 176 -1.75 -10.35 10.36
C ARG A 176 -3.06 -10.01 11.05
N LEU A 177 -3.96 -10.97 11.23
CA LEU A 177 -5.19 -10.73 11.99
C LEU A 177 -4.91 -10.27 13.42
N ALA A 178 -5.78 -9.40 13.93
CA ALA A 178 -5.81 -9.07 15.35
C ALA A 178 -5.89 -10.34 16.20
N ASP A 179 -5.16 -10.34 17.32
CA ASP A 179 -5.03 -11.44 18.29
C ASP A 179 -4.35 -12.72 17.78
N ALA A 180 -4.02 -12.83 16.49
CA ALA A 180 -3.31 -13.99 15.95
C ALA A 180 -1.84 -14.00 16.42
N GLN A 181 -1.41 -15.15 16.94
CA GLN A 181 -0.04 -15.34 17.41
C GLN A 181 0.94 -15.64 16.27
N GLU A 182 0.44 -16.22 15.18
CA GLU A 182 1.22 -16.61 14.00
C GLU A 182 0.83 -15.76 12.78
N THR A 183 1.68 -15.77 11.74
CA THR A 183 1.41 -15.07 10.48
C THR A 183 0.14 -15.61 9.82
N THR A 184 -0.75 -14.72 9.43
CA THR A 184 -2.00 -15.07 8.74
C THR A 184 -2.03 -14.58 7.30
N PHE A 185 -0.92 -14.13 6.72
CA PHE A 185 -0.92 -13.58 5.38
C PHE A 185 -0.84 -14.69 4.31
N ILE A 186 -1.70 -14.63 3.30
CA ILE A 186 -1.57 -15.46 2.11
C ILE A 186 -0.39 -14.95 1.29
N ARG A 187 0.67 -15.75 1.14
CA ARG A 187 1.91 -15.36 0.41
C ARG A 187 1.86 -15.57 -1.11
N ARG A 188 1.09 -16.56 -1.57
CA ARG A 188 0.99 -16.96 -3.00
C ARG A 188 -0.48 -17.12 -3.43
N LEU A 189 -1.31 -16.09 -3.24
CA LEU A 189 -2.77 -16.19 -3.45
C LEU A 189 -3.13 -16.79 -4.81
N ARG A 190 -2.44 -16.32 -5.87
CA ARG A 190 -2.71 -16.68 -7.25
C ARG A 190 -1.50 -17.29 -7.96
N GLY A 191 -0.63 -17.96 -7.19
CA GLY A 191 0.56 -18.66 -7.68
C GLY A 191 1.82 -17.80 -7.80
N VAL A 192 1.75 -16.49 -7.56
CA VAL A 192 2.91 -15.59 -7.55
C VAL A 192 3.18 -15.15 -6.11
N ASP A 193 4.44 -15.25 -5.68
CA ASP A 193 4.87 -14.81 -4.35
C ASP A 193 4.87 -13.28 -4.27
N VAL A 194 4.31 -12.73 -3.19
CA VAL A 194 4.30 -11.28 -2.93
C VAL A 194 5.71 -10.66 -3.02
N ARG A 195 6.76 -11.43 -2.70
CA ARG A 195 8.16 -10.99 -2.83
C ARG A 195 8.53 -10.55 -4.24
N ALA A 196 7.95 -11.17 -5.27
CA ALA A 196 8.22 -10.81 -6.66
C ALA A 196 7.72 -9.39 -6.98
N TYR A 197 6.63 -8.96 -6.33
CA TYR A 197 6.13 -7.59 -6.42
C TYR A 197 7.04 -6.62 -5.65
N ASP A 198 7.52 -6.99 -4.47
CA ASP A 198 8.49 -6.19 -3.72
C ASP A 198 9.80 -5.98 -4.51
N ASP A 199 10.29 -7.03 -5.17
CA ASP A 199 11.48 -6.96 -6.02
C ASP A 199 11.25 -6.04 -7.23
N ALA A 200 10.07 -6.09 -7.84
CA ALA A 200 9.68 -5.16 -8.90
C ALA A 200 9.63 -3.70 -8.40
N ILE A 201 9.09 -3.45 -7.20
CA ILE A 201 9.09 -2.11 -6.58
C ILE A 201 10.51 -1.61 -6.36
N ARG A 202 11.38 -2.43 -5.76
CA ARG A 202 12.79 -2.09 -5.51
C ARG A 202 13.53 -1.76 -6.81
N LEU A 203 13.37 -2.61 -7.82
CA LEU A 203 13.98 -2.43 -9.14
C LEU A 203 13.53 -1.12 -9.78
N GLN A 204 12.22 -0.90 -9.88
CA GLN A 204 11.69 0.29 -10.55
C GLN A 204 11.99 1.58 -9.79
N ALA A 205 12.00 1.55 -8.45
CA ALA A 205 12.43 2.68 -7.66
C ALA A 205 13.89 3.05 -7.97
N SER A 206 14.79 2.06 -8.00
CA SER A 206 16.19 2.26 -8.38
C SER A 206 16.33 2.83 -9.80
N ASP A 207 15.66 2.23 -10.79
CA ASP A 207 15.75 2.64 -12.20
C ASP A 207 15.27 4.08 -12.45
N HIS A 208 14.36 4.58 -11.60
CA HIS A 208 13.81 5.93 -11.70
C HIS A 208 14.43 6.92 -10.69
N GLY A 209 15.50 6.54 -9.99
CA GLY A 209 16.18 7.38 -9.00
C GLY A 209 15.30 7.73 -7.79
N CYS A 210 14.31 6.88 -7.49
CA CYS A 210 13.43 6.99 -6.34
C CYS A 210 14.02 6.20 -5.16
N ARG A 211 13.52 6.47 -3.94
CA ARG A 211 13.94 5.78 -2.71
C ARG A 211 12.93 4.71 -2.34
N VAL A 212 13.32 3.74 -1.52
CA VAL A 212 12.46 2.64 -1.09
C VAL A 212 12.19 2.73 0.41
N ILE A 213 10.93 2.71 0.81
CA ILE A 213 10.52 2.39 2.17
C ILE A 213 10.36 0.87 2.23
N ASP A 214 11.43 0.16 2.58
CA ASP A 214 11.48 -1.30 2.47
C ASP A 214 10.87 -1.96 3.71
N LEU A 215 9.53 -1.93 3.78
CA LEU A 215 8.74 -2.53 4.86
C LEU A 215 9.01 -4.04 4.95
N ALA A 216 9.12 -4.72 3.81
CA ALA A 216 9.36 -6.16 3.74
C ALA A 216 10.70 -6.56 4.37
N SER A 217 11.73 -5.69 4.30
CA SER A 217 13.04 -5.97 4.91
C SER A 217 13.03 -6.05 6.43
N PHE A 218 11.97 -5.55 7.10
CA PHE A 218 11.85 -5.68 8.55
C PHE A 218 11.49 -7.10 8.98
N GLY A 219 10.89 -7.91 8.09
CA GLY A 219 10.41 -9.25 8.43
C GLY A 219 9.36 -9.22 9.54
N LEU A 220 8.52 -8.17 9.56
CA LEU A 220 7.46 -7.98 10.54
C LEU A 220 6.11 -7.88 9.82
N ASP A 221 5.09 -8.47 10.41
CA ASP A 221 3.70 -8.25 10.03
C ASP A 221 3.15 -6.98 10.72
N TYR A 222 2.09 -6.40 10.18
CA TYR A 222 1.26 -5.43 10.90
C TYR A 222 -0.13 -6.00 11.18
N GLU A 223 -0.79 -5.52 12.22
CA GLU A 223 -2.14 -5.94 12.59
C GLU A 223 -3.20 -5.41 11.60
N ALA A 224 -4.04 -6.29 11.08
CA ALA A 224 -5.02 -6.03 10.04
C ALA A 224 -6.34 -6.76 10.31
N VAL A 225 -7.44 -6.26 9.74
CA VAL A 225 -8.76 -6.91 9.90
C VAL A 225 -9.00 -8.07 8.91
N ASP A 226 -8.32 -8.07 7.78
CA ASP A 226 -8.52 -9.02 6.68
C ASP A 226 -7.22 -9.42 5.97
N GLY A 227 -6.09 -9.25 6.65
CA GLY A 227 -4.75 -9.46 6.09
C GLY A 227 -4.27 -8.34 5.16
N THR A 228 -5.07 -7.28 4.95
CA THR A 228 -4.71 -6.13 4.10
C THR A 228 -4.94 -4.79 4.80
N HIS A 229 -6.08 -4.59 5.45
CA HIS A 229 -6.46 -3.28 5.97
C HIS A 229 -6.03 -3.14 7.43
N PRO A 230 -5.07 -2.24 7.76
CA PRO A 230 -4.58 -2.09 9.11
C PRO A 230 -5.65 -1.70 10.12
N THR A 231 -5.53 -2.21 11.34
CA THR A 231 -6.18 -1.65 12.52
C THR A 231 -5.48 -0.36 12.96
N ALA A 232 -5.96 0.32 14.00
CA ALA A 232 -5.23 1.44 14.62
C ALA A 232 -3.82 1.04 15.07
N ARG A 233 -3.64 -0.17 15.62
CA ARG A 233 -2.30 -0.69 15.96
C ARG A 233 -1.48 -0.93 14.71
N GLY A 234 -2.06 -1.57 13.69
CA GLY A 234 -1.42 -1.80 12.40
C GLY A 234 -0.94 -0.53 11.71
N MET A 235 -1.72 0.55 11.77
CA MET A 235 -1.33 1.86 11.24
C MET A 235 -0.06 2.39 11.92
N ARG A 236 0.05 2.23 13.25
CA ARG A 236 1.26 2.62 14.01
C ARG A 236 2.45 1.73 13.67
N GLN A 237 2.24 0.43 13.50
CA GLN A 237 3.28 -0.53 13.11
C GLN A 237 3.85 -0.22 11.72
N LEU A 238 2.98 0.02 10.73
CA LEU A 238 3.39 0.49 9.40
C LEU A 238 4.15 1.81 9.47
N ALA A 239 3.66 2.78 10.25
CA ALA A 239 4.34 4.06 10.42
C ALA A 239 5.72 3.91 11.09
N SER A 240 5.87 3.06 12.12
CA SER A 240 7.16 2.75 12.75
C SER A 240 8.16 2.23 11.71
N MET A 241 7.78 1.19 10.95
CA MET A 241 8.65 0.63 9.91
C MET A 241 9.00 1.66 8.83
N ALA A 242 8.03 2.47 8.41
CA ALA A 242 8.25 3.50 7.40
C ALA A 242 9.23 4.59 7.89
N VAL A 243 9.00 5.15 9.08
CA VAL A 243 9.87 6.16 9.71
C VAL A 243 11.29 5.61 9.91
N ARG A 244 11.44 4.37 10.38
CA ARG A 244 12.75 3.72 10.55
C ARG A 244 13.46 3.52 9.21
N SER A 245 12.74 3.11 8.16
CA SER A 245 13.31 2.95 6.81
C SER A 245 13.80 4.29 6.25
N MET A 246 13.01 5.35 6.39
CA MET A 246 13.38 6.70 5.94
C MET A 246 14.57 7.24 6.73
N ALA A 247 14.58 7.07 8.05
CA ALA A 247 15.67 7.51 8.93
C ALA A 247 17.00 6.82 8.59
N ARG A 248 16.99 5.50 8.31
CA ARG A 248 18.17 4.75 7.84
C ARG A 248 18.76 5.30 6.54
N GLN A 249 17.94 6.01 5.75
CA GLN A 249 18.31 6.65 4.48
C GLN A 249 18.54 8.17 4.65
N GLY A 250 18.73 8.64 5.89
CA GLY A 250 19.11 10.01 6.20
C GLY A 250 17.96 11.02 6.16
N MET A 251 16.69 10.58 6.10
CA MET A 251 15.56 11.50 6.31
C MET A 251 15.55 11.96 7.77
N PRO A 252 15.54 13.27 8.05
CA PRO A 252 15.33 13.77 9.41
C PRO A 252 13.97 13.31 9.94
N VAL A 253 13.98 12.70 11.13
CA VAL A 253 12.78 12.24 11.82
C VAL A 253 12.78 12.76 13.26
N ASN A 254 11.60 13.07 13.78
CA ASN A 254 11.43 13.37 15.19
C ASN A 254 11.63 12.09 16.02
N ALA A 255 12.68 12.07 16.84
CA ALA A 255 13.07 10.90 17.63
C ALA A 255 11.98 10.48 18.65
N THR A 256 11.25 11.44 19.20
CA THR A 256 10.13 11.14 20.13
C THR A 256 9.01 10.45 19.37
N CYS A 257 8.58 10.98 18.22
CA CYS A 257 7.56 10.34 17.39
C CYS A 257 7.98 8.93 16.95
N ALA A 258 9.24 8.76 16.54
CA ALA A 258 9.76 7.44 16.17
C ALA A 258 9.70 6.44 17.35
N SER A 259 10.13 6.85 18.55
CA SER A 259 10.08 6.00 19.75
C SER A 259 8.66 5.63 20.16
N GLU A 260 7.70 6.56 20.05
CA GLU A 260 6.29 6.29 20.37
C GLU A 260 5.64 5.31 19.38
N LEU A 261 6.07 5.34 18.11
CA LEU A 261 5.59 4.40 17.09
C LEU A 261 6.15 3.00 17.33
N ASP A 262 7.41 2.88 17.76
CA ASP A 262 8.05 1.59 18.06
C ASP A 262 7.32 0.81 19.16
N ALA A 263 6.68 1.51 20.11
CA ALA A 263 5.85 0.89 21.15
C ALA A 263 4.68 0.05 20.57
N ALA A 264 4.30 0.24 19.31
CA ALA A 264 3.24 -0.55 18.67
C ALA A 264 3.60 -2.03 18.45
N PHE A 265 4.89 -2.37 18.53
CA PHE A 265 5.42 -3.74 18.46
C PHE A 265 5.71 -4.34 19.84
N GLU A 266 5.48 -3.63 20.95
CA GLU A 266 5.64 -4.19 22.29
C GLU A 266 4.59 -5.27 22.56
N GLY A 267 5.00 -6.32 23.27
CA GLY A 267 4.10 -7.36 23.80
C GLY A 267 3.89 -8.60 22.93
N ASP A 268 4.07 -8.52 21.60
CA ASP A 268 3.79 -9.63 20.68
C ASP A 268 4.94 -9.89 19.70
N ASP A 269 5.16 -11.16 19.36
CA ASP A 269 6.10 -11.55 18.30
C ASP A 269 5.46 -11.36 16.92
N MET A 270 5.67 -10.19 16.32
CA MET A 270 5.15 -9.86 14.99
C MET A 270 6.05 -10.32 13.83
N HIS A 271 7.08 -11.17 14.06
CA HIS A 271 7.93 -11.62 12.96
C HIS A 271 7.14 -12.43 11.93
N THR A 272 7.32 -12.08 10.66
CA THR A 272 6.74 -12.79 9.53
C THR A 272 7.30 -14.21 9.45
N LYS A 273 6.44 -15.20 9.28
CA LYS A 273 6.82 -16.60 9.04
C LYS A 273 6.17 -17.12 7.77
N ASP A 274 6.87 -18.03 7.07
CA ASP A 274 6.27 -18.81 5.99
C ASP A 274 5.41 -19.92 6.59
N ALA A 275 4.09 -19.80 6.47
CA ALA A 275 3.16 -20.79 7.02
C ALA A 275 3.31 -22.17 6.35
N CYS A 276 3.72 -22.24 5.08
CA CYS A 276 3.96 -23.49 4.35
C CYS A 276 4.74 -23.29 3.04
N ASP A 277 5.12 -24.41 2.41
CA ASP A 277 5.83 -24.45 1.12
C ASP A 277 4.90 -24.62 -0.09
N ARG A 278 3.60 -24.32 0.03
CA ARG A 278 2.69 -24.42 -1.14
C ARG A 278 3.06 -23.42 -2.22
N ASP A 279 2.97 -23.85 -3.47
CA ASP A 279 3.21 -23.01 -4.65
C ASP A 279 2.06 -22.03 -4.91
N ASP A 280 0.84 -22.34 -4.46
CA ASP A 280 -0.33 -21.47 -4.54
C ASP A 280 -1.33 -21.69 -3.39
N CYS A 281 -2.26 -20.75 -3.25
CA CYS A 281 -3.34 -20.81 -2.26
C CYS A 281 -4.74 -20.93 -2.85
N LEU A 282 -4.90 -21.14 -4.17
CA LEU A 282 -6.21 -21.38 -4.76
C LEU A 282 -6.78 -22.71 -4.24
N ASP A 283 -8.07 -22.72 -3.96
CA ASP A 283 -8.81 -23.86 -3.39
C ASP A 283 -8.18 -24.48 -2.12
N CYS A 284 -7.28 -23.74 -1.45
CA CYS A 284 -6.66 -24.17 -0.21
C CYS A 284 -7.68 -24.14 0.93
N PRO A 285 -7.84 -25.22 1.74
CA PRO A 285 -8.83 -25.27 2.82
C PRO A 285 -8.55 -24.27 3.95
N PHE A 286 -7.33 -23.72 4.01
CA PHE A 286 -6.93 -22.73 5.01
C PHE A 286 -6.99 -21.29 4.48
N ALA A 287 -7.21 -21.07 3.18
CA ALA A 287 -7.34 -19.72 2.66
C ALA A 287 -8.78 -19.23 2.89
N ARG A 288 -8.96 -18.18 3.69
CA ARG A 288 -10.29 -17.65 4.05
C ARG A 288 -11.12 -17.31 2.82
N ALA A 289 -10.50 -16.68 1.82
CA ALA A 289 -11.11 -16.43 0.52
C ALA A 289 -10.04 -16.42 -0.57
N THR A 290 -10.37 -17.04 -1.70
CA THR A 290 -9.54 -17.07 -2.91
C THR A 290 -10.30 -16.57 -4.15
N GLY A 291 -11.60 -16.32 -3.99
CA GLY A 291 -12.51 -15.84 -5.01
C GLY A 291 -12.47 -14.32 -5.18
N ASN A 292 -13.65 -13.72 -5.41
CA ASN A 292 -13.78 -12.27 -5.65
C ASN A 292 -13.97 -11.45 -4.36
N THR A 293 -14.27 -12.12 -3.23
CA THR A 293 -14.29 -11.48 -1.91
C THR A 293 -12.87 -11.20 -1.45
N TRP A 294 -12.58 -9.94 -1.11
CA TRP A 294 -11.25 -9.54 -0.68
C TRP A 294 -10.92 -10.12 0.70
N SER A 295 -9.91 -10.97 0.77
CA SER A 295 -9.23 -11.38 2.00
C SER A 295 -7.88 -11.97 1.67
N LEU A 296 -6.83 -11.56 2.39
CA LEU A 296 -5.49 -12.12 2.28
C LEU A 296 -5.15 -12.97 3.51
N VAL A 297 -6.15 -13.65 4.09
CA VAL A 297 -6.00 -14.43 5.33
C VAL A 297 -5.79 -15.92 5.05
N CYS A 298 -4.66 -16.44 5.55
CA CYS A 298 -4.41 -17.85 5.78
C CYS A 298 -4.74 -18.19 7.24
N GLU A 299 -5.63 -19.17 7.44
CA GLU A 299 -6.15 -19.63 8.73
C GLU A 299 -5.47 -20.93 9.19
N LYS A 300 -4.31 -21.27 8.60
CA LYS A 300 -3.63 -22.55 8.86
C LYS A 300 -3.23 -22.71 10.32
N ASP A 301 -2.72 -21.63 10.90
CA ASP A 301 -2.12 -21.60 12.24
C ASP A 301 -2.92 -20.68 13.19
N LEU A 302 -4.22 -20.47 12.90
CA LEU A 302 -5.18 -19.78 13.77
C LEU A 302 -5.74 -20.69 14.87
#